data_AF-A0A127VKN1-F1
#
_entry.id   AF-A0A127VKN1-F1
#
_cell.length_a   1.000
_cell.length_b   1.000
_cell.length_c   1.000
_cell.angle_alpha   90.00
_cell.angle_beta   90.00
_cell.angle_gamma   90.00
#
_symmetry.space_group_name_H-M   'P 1'
#
loop_
_entity.id
_entity.type
_entity.pdbx_description
1 polymer ?
#
loop_
_entity_poly.entity_id
_entity_poly.type
_entity_poly.pdbx_seq_one_letter_code
_entity_poly.pdbx_strand_id
1 'polypeptide(L)'
;MFSDKTLKELVYPTLRAILFGICVPVSFICNFFYLGTSKQFDKLIKENPMDYVLGKLAVFLFLIALFSLLLFIIEKICKIKVTIKPYLWLMLIPFCFFLFTLSALF
;
A
#
# COMPACT_ATOMS: atom_id res chain seq x y z
N MET A 1 -26.59 17.00 -3.43
CA MET A 1 -26.53 15.59 -3.88
C MET A 1 -25.89 15.61 -5.27
N PHE A 2 -24.68 15.08 -5.44
CA PHE A 2 -24.01 15.10 -6.74
C PHE A 2 -24.76 14.21 -7.75
N SER A 3 -24.82 14.63 -9.00
CA SER A 3 -25.35 13.79 -10.09
C SER A 3 -24.50 12.52 -10.22
N ASP A 4 -25.14 11.37 -10.46
CA ASP A 4 -24.46 10.07 -10.68
C ASP A 4 -23.44 10.14 -11.84
N LYS A 5 -23.62 11.08 -12.78
CA LYS A 5 -22.69 11.33 -13.89
C LYS A 5 -21.41 12.01 -13.40
N THR A 6 -21.53 13.02 -12.54
CA THR A 6 -20.42 13.76 -11.93
C THR A 6 -19.58 12.87 -10.99
N LEU A 7 -20.23 11.97 -10.26
CA LEU A 7 -19.57 10.98 -9.39
C LEU A 7 -18.66 10.02 -10.20
N LYS A 8 -19.12 9.60 -11.38
CA LYS A 8 -18.39 8.65 -12.23
C LYS A 8 -17.28 9.29 -13.05
N GLU A 9 -17.55 10.44 -13.66
CA GLU A 9 -16.62 11.08 -14.61
C GLU A 9 -15.53 11.90 -13.90
N LEU A 10 -15.81 12.45 -12.71
CA LEU A 10 -14.89 13.39 -12.05
C LEU A 10 -14.40 12.87 -10.70
N VAL A 11 -15.32 12.47 -9.82
CA VAL A 11 -15.00 12.15 -8.42
C VAL A 11 -14.18 10.86 -8.33
N TYR A 12 -14.59 9.81 -9.03
CA TYR A 12 -13.88 8.53 -9.03
C TYR A 12 -12.44 8.58 -9.56
N PRO A 13 -12.14 9.14 -10.75
CA PRO A 13 -10.76 9.23 -11.23
C PRO A 13 -9.89 10.09 -10.30
N THR A 14 -10.45 11.16 -9.73
CA THR A 14 -9.74 12.03 -8.77
C THR A 14 -9.43 11.28 -7.48
N LEU A 15 -10.42 10.61 -6.87
CA LEU A 15 -10.22 9.79 -5.66
C LEU A 15 -9.22 8.66 -5.89
N ARG A 16 -9.28 8.03 -7.06
CA ARG A 16 -8.32 6.99 -7.45
C ARG A 16 -6.91 7.57 -7.55
N ALA A 17 -6.73 8.72 -8.21
CA ALA A 17 -5.43 9.37 -8.33
C ALA A 17 -4.87 9.77 -6.95
N ILE A 18 -5.72 10.30 -6.06
CA ILE A 18 -5.35 10.60 -4.67
C ILE A 18 -4.95 9.32 -3.93
N LEU A 19 -5.70 8.23 -4.09
CA LEU A 19 -5.37 6.95 -3.45
C LEU A 19 -4.00 6.43 -3.89
N PHE A 20 -3.68 6.54 -5.18
CA PHE A 20 -2.36 6.21 -5.71
C PHE A 20 -1.27 7.13 -5.17
N GLY A 21 -1.54 8.44 -5.15
CA GLY A 21 -0.60 9.45 -4.65
C GLY A 21 -0.27 9.27 -3.16
N ILE A 22 -1.22 8.80 -2.35
CA ILE A 22 -1.03 8.52 -0.92
C ILE A 22 -0.41 7.12 -0.70
N CYS A 23 -0.75 6.15 -1.56
CA CYS A 23 -0.26 4.77 -1.43
C CYS A 23 1.27 4.70 -1.41
N VAL A 24 1.94 5.44 -2.30
CA VAL A 24 3.41 5.43 -2.41
C VAL A 24 4.10 5.94 -1.13
N PRO A 25 3.84 7.17 -0.63
CA PRO A 25 4.49 7.68 0.58
C PRO A 25 4.10 6.89 1.82
N VAL A 26 2.85 6.42 1.95
CA VAL A 26 2.46 5.57 3.09
C VAL A 26 3.21 4.23 3.07
N SER A 27 3.30 3.59 1.89
CA SER A 27 4.07 2.34 1.75
C SER A 27 5.56 2.56 2.06
N PHE A 28 6.11 3.70 1.66
CA PHE A 28 7.49 4.08 1.95
C PHE A 28 7.70 4.32 3.45
N ILE A 29 6.86 5.14 4.08
CA ILE A 29 6.91 5.45 5.52
C ILE A 29 6.74 4.18 6.35
N CYS A 30 5.73 3.34 6.08
CA CYS A 30 5.52 2.11 6.83
C CYS A 30 6.70 1.14 6.68
N ASN A 31 7.33 1.09 5.50
CA ASN A 31 8.55 0.31 5.33
C ASN A 31 9.73 0.92 6.10
N PHE A 32 9.91 2.23 6.08
CA PHE A 32 11.08 2.89 6.68
C PHE A 32 10.97 3.04 8.21
N PHE A 33 9.78 3.29 8.75
CA PHE A 33 9.57 3.47 10.19
C PHE A 33 9.50 2.16 10.97
N TYR A 34 9.01 1.06 10.36
CA TYR A 34 9.11 -0.26 10.99
C TYR A 34 10.57 -0.68 11.20
N LEU A 35 11.50 -0.07 10.45
CA LEU A 35 12.91 -0.38 10.49
C LEU A 35 13.72 0.32 11.59
N GLY A 36 13.14 1.30 12.27
CA GLY A 36 13.90 2.12 13.21
C GLY A 36 15.10 2.80 12.54
N THR A 37 16.09 3.20 13.34
CA THR A 37 17.33 3.82 12.81
C THR A 37 18.22 2.78 12.11
N SER A 38 19.14 3.21 11.24
CA SER A 38 20.09 2.32 10.53
C SER A 38 20.86 1.37 11.47
N LYS A 39 21.12 1.78 12.71
CA LYS A 39 21.77 0.94 13.72
C LYS A 39 20.87 -0.18 14.25
N GLN A 40 19.55 0.05 14.34
CA GLN A 40 18.59 -0.98 14.73
C GLN A 40 18.34 -1.96 13.56
N PHE A 41 18.37 -1.44 12.33
CA PHE A 41 18.32 -2.22 11.09
C PHE A 41 19.45 -3.26 11.03
N ASP A 42 20.70 -2.81 11.17
CA ASP A 42 21.87 -3.70 11.11
C ASP A 42 21.87 -4.77 12.21
N LYS A 43 21.37 -4.42 13.40
CA LYS A 43 21.27 -5.35 14.52
C LYS A 43 20.18 -6.39 14.30
N LEU A 44 18.99 -6.00 13.86
CA LEU A 44 17.88 -6.92 13.60
C LEU A 44 18.19 -7.91 12.46
N ILE A 45 18.84 -7.45 11.39
CA ILE A 45 19.19 -8.31 10.25
C ILE A 45 20.27 -9.33 10.62
N LYS A 46 21.23 -8.94 11.46
CA LYS A 46 22.28 -9.85 11.93
C LYS A 46 21.81 -10.86 12.96
N GLU A 47 20.95 -10.43 13.89
CA GLU A 47 20.55 -11.27 15.02
C GLU A 47 19.32 -12.14 14.70
N ASN A 48 18.30 -11.61 13.98
CA ASN A 48 17.04 -12.30 13.71
C ASN A 48 16.47 -11.96 12.32
N PRO A 49 17.11 -12.44 11.22
CA PRO A 49 16.70 -12.12 9.85
C PRO A 49 15.29 -12.60 9.50
N MET A 50 14.82 -13.71 10.09
CA MET A 50 13.48 -14.26 9.81
C MET A 50 12.37 -13.40 10.43
N ASP A 51 12.54 -12.95 11.67
CA ASP A 51 11.57 -12.05 12.32
C ASP A 51 11.44 -10.72 11.57
N TYR A 52 12.56 -10.26 11.01
CA TYR A 52 12.58 -9.08 10.16
C TYR A 52 11.75 -9.25 8.88
N VAL A 53 11.94 -10.36 8.15
CA VAL A 53 11.17 -10.67 6.94
C VAL A 53 9.68 -10.84 7.26
N LEU A 54 9.35 -11.50 8.37
CA LEU A 54 7.96 -11.70 8.81
C LEU A 54 7.28 -10.38 9.20
N GLY A 55 7.99 -9.48 9.90
CA GLY A 55 7.49 -8.15 10.23
C GLY A 55 7.20 -7.32 8.97
N LYS A 56 8.09 -7.38 7.97
CA LYS A 56 7.89 -6.73 6.67
C LYS A 56 6.70 -7.31 5.90
N LEU A 57 6.53 -8.62 5.93
CA LEU A 57 5.38 -9.30 5.31
C LEU A 57 4.07 -8.89 6.00
N ALA A 58 4.05 -8.77 7.32
CA ALA A 58 2.89 -8.30 8.07
C ALA A 58 2.51 -6.85 7.71
N VAL A 59 3.49 -5.95 7.62
CA VAL A 59 3.28 -4.56 7.17
C VAL A 59 2.75 -4.53 5.74
N PHE A 60 3.30 -5.36 4.85
CA PHE A 60 2.82 -5.50 3.48
C PHE A 60 1.34 -5.94 3.41
N LEU A 61 0.97 -6.99 4.14
CA LEU A 61 -0.41 -7.48 4.19
C LEU A 61 -1.36 -6.45 4.78
N PHE A 62 -0.94 -5.73 5.83
CA PHE A 62 -1.72 -4.66 6.43
C PHE A 62 -2.00 -3.52 5.44
N LEU A 63 -0.98 -3.09 4.68
CA LEU A 63 -1.13 -2.04 3.66
C LEU A 63 -2.10 -2.48 2.55
N ILE A 64 -1.99 -3.72 2.06
CA ILE A 64 -2.92 -4.25 1.05
C ILE A 64 -4.35 -4.26 1.58
N ALA A 65 -4.56 -4.72 2.82
CA ALA A 65 -5.87 -4.73 3.44
C ALA A 65 -6.45 -3.31 3.55
N LEU A 66 -5.63 -2.35 4.00
CA LEU A 66 -6.02 -0.94 4.14
C LEU A 66 -6.43 -0.33 2.79
N PHE A 67 -5.62 -0.50 1.74
CA PHE A 67 -5.89 0.06 0.41
C PHE A 67 -7.09 -0.62 -0.27
N SER A 68 -7.26 -1.93 -0.07
CA SER A 68 -8.41 -2.66 -0.59
C SER A 68 -9.71 -2.20 0.08
N LEU A 69 -9.67 -1.94 1.40
CA LEU A 69 -10.81 -1.38 2.13
C LEU A 69 -11.16 0.04 1.65
N LEU A 70 -10.16 0.88 1.41
CA LEU A 70 -10.38 2.23 0.87
C LEU A 70 -11.00 2.19 -0.53
N LEU A 71 -10.51 1.32 -1.42
CA LEU A 71 -11.13 1.12 -2.74
C LEU A 71 -12.59 0.66 -2.62
N PHE A 72 -12.87 -0.27 -1.70
CA PHE A 72 -14.23 -0.75 -1.44
C PHE A 72 -15.16 0.37 -0.96
N ILE A 73 -14.68 1.25 -0.08
CA ILE A 73 -15.44 2.44 0.37
C ILE A 73 -15.72 3.38 -0.82
N ILE A 74 -14.72 3.64 -1.65
CA ILE A 74 -14.87 4.47 -2.86
C ILE A 74 -15.90 3.85 -3.82
N GLU A 75 -15.85 2.53 -4.00
CA GLU A 75 -16.78 1.76 -4.81
C GLU A 75 -18.24 1.99 -4.35
N LYS A 76 -18.46 1.84 -3.04
CA LYS A 76 -19.75 2.07 -2.39
C LYS A 76 -20.24 3.51 -2.55
N ILE A 77 -19.38 4.50 -2.36
CA ILE A 77 -19.74 5.93 -2.43
C ILE A 77 -20.06 6.33 -3.88
N CYS A 78 -19.26 5.88 -4.84
CA CYS A 78 -19.39 6.31 -6.23
C CYS A 78 -20.39 5.44 -7.03
N LYS A 79 -20.89 4.33 -6.46
CA LYS A 79 -21.79 3.36 -7.12
C LYS A 79 -21.24 2.88 -8.47
N ILE A 80 -19.96 2.57 -8.52
CA ILE A 80 -19.24 2.10 -9.71
C ILE A 80 -18.73 0.71 -9.39
N LYS A 81 -18.63 -0.20 -10.36
CA LYS A 81 -17.86 -1.43 -10.16
C LYS A 81 -16.39 -1.12 -10.41
N VAL A 82 -15.56 -1.26 -9.39
CA VAL A 82 -14.11 -1.10 -9.56
C VAL A 82 -13.61 -2.28 -10.41
N THR A 83 -12.87 -1.99 -11.47
CA THR A 83 -12.23 -3.03 -12.29
C THR A 83 -11.06 -3.65 -11.53
N ILE A 84 -10.66 -4.87 -11.87
CA ILE A 84 -9.56 -5.57 -11.16
C ILE A 84 -8.20 -4.85 -11.27
N LYS A 85 -8.05 -4.00 -12.30
CA LYS A 85 -6.80 -3.28 -12.60
C LYS A 85 -6.31 -2.41 -11.43
N PRO A 86 -7.09 -1.46 -10.87
CA PRO A 86 -6.66 -0.67 -9.72
C PRO A 86 -6.22 -1.49 -8.51
N TYR A 87 -6.88 -2.61 -8.20
CA TYR A 87 -6.44 -3.51 -7.12
C TYR A 87 -5.05 -4.08 -7.40
N LEU A 88 -4.79 -4.58 -8.61
CA LEU A 88 -3.47 -5.08 -9.01
C LEU A 88 -2.38 -4.01 -8.88
N TRP A 89 -2.66 -2.78 -9.32
CA TRP A 89 -1.71 -1.67 -9.21
C TRP A 89 -1.43 -1.27 -7.76
N LEU A 90 -2.43 -1.32 -6.88
CA LEU A 90 -2.27 -1.05 -5.44
C LEU A 90 -1.52 -2.17 -4.72
N MET A 91 -1.57 -3.41 -5.19
CA MET A 91 -0.73 -4.50 -4.67
C MET A 91 0.71 -4.41 -5.17
N LEU A 92 0.92 -3.96 -6.41
CA LEU A 92 2.25 -3.93 -7.04
C LEU A 92 3.22 -3.01 -6.28
N ILE A 93 2.78 -1.83 -5.85
CA ILE A 93 3.62 -0.84 -5.16
C ILE A 93 4.25 -1.41 -3.87
N PRO A 94 3.47 -1.84 -2.87
CA PRO A 94 4.03 -2.39 -1.64
C PRO A 94 4.79 -3.71 -1.90
N PHE A 95 4.46 -4.45 -2.97
CA PHE A 95 5.15 -5.68 -3.34
C PHE A 95 6.56 -5.40 -3.89
N CYS A 96 6.71 -4.39 -4.75
CA CYS A 96 8.02 -3.95 -5.23
C CYS A 96 8.90 -3.47 -4.06
N PHE A 97 8.35 -2.75 -3.09
CA PHE A 97 9.10 -2.34 -1.90
C PHE A 97 9.52 -3.52 -1.03
N PHE A 98 8.65 -4.51 -0.87
CA PHE A 98 8.96 -5.75 -0.15
C PHE A 98 10.09 -6.54 -0.83
N LEU A 99 10.04 -6.68 -2.16
CA LEU A 99 11.12 -7.32 -2.93
C LEU A 99 12.45 -6.57 -2.81
N PHE A 100 12.43 -5.23 -2.86
CA PHE A 100 13.64 -4.42 -2.68
C PHE A 100 14.26 -4.61 -1.28
N THR A 101 13.44 -4.75 -0.25
CA THR A 101 13.93 -5.02 1.12
C THR A 101 14.44 -6.44 1.30
N LEU A 102 13.83 -7.43 0.65
CA LEU A 102 14.34 -8.79 0.59
C LEU A 102 15.70 -8.86 -0.12
N SER A 103 15.85 -8.18 -1.26
CA SER A 103 17.13 -8.15 -1.99
C SER A 103 18.25 -7.44 -1.23
N ALA A 104 17.91 -6.58 -0.26
CA ALA A 104 18.91 -5.96 0.61
C ALA A 104 19.40 -6.90 1.73
N LEU A 105 18.73 -8.05 1.92
CA LEU A 105 19.04 -9.03 2.97
C LEU A 105 19.98 -10.15 2.50
N PHE A 106 20.08 -10.36 1.19
CA PHE A 106 20.92 -11.38 0.52
C PHE A 106 22.11 -10.72 -0.16
#